data_AF-A0A260MLQ5-F1
#
_entry.id   AF-A0A260MLQ5-F1
#
_cell.length_a   1.000
_cell.length_b   1.000
_cell.length_c   1.000
_cell.angle_alpha   90.00
_cell.angle_beta   90.00
_cell.angle_gamma   90.00
#
_symmetry.space_group_name_H-M   'P 1'
#
loop_
_entity.id
_entity.type
_entity.pdbx_description
1 polymer ?
#
loop_
_entity_poly.entity_id
_entity_poly.type
_entity_poly.pdbx_seq_one_letter_code
_entity_poly.pdbx_strand_id
1 'polypeptide(L)'
;MSLEALTAAAREENRQAARKITACYRVHCDWITRDTEHKHYSRYGRTEMSVALGCSATVAEAYVSVGVALHTRMPLLRAAFETGDIDLPRVRTVCRILDNLSDDIVTRVEAEVVEAARRSS
;
A
#
# COMPACT_ATOMS: atom_id res chain seq x y z
N MET A 1 10.82 -24.96 -15.05
CA MET A 1 10.31 -23.61 -14.76
C MET A 1 11.01 -22.64 -15.70
N SER A 2 10.28 -21.93 -16.56
CA SER A 2 10.87 -20.94 -17.48
C SER A 2 11.03 -19.58 -16.80
N LEU A 3 11.87 -18.71 -17.36
CA LEU A 3 12.01 -17.33 -16.91
C LEU A 3 10.65 -16.59 -16.99
N GLU A 4 9.88 -16.81 -18.04
CA GLU A 4 8.54 -16.24 -18.20
C GLU A 4 7.58 -16.70 -17.09
N ALA A 5 7.60 -17.99 -16.73
CA ALA A 5 6.79 -18.52 -15.64
C ALA A 5 7.17 -17.91 -14.29
N LEU A 6 8.47 -17.68 -14.06
CA LEU A 6 8.96 -17.00 -12.86
C LEU A 6 8.50 -15.52 -12.82
N THR A 7 8.60 -14.80 -13.93
CA THR A 7 8.12 -13.41 -14.02
C THR A 7 6.61 -13.32 -13.82
N ALA A 8 5.83 -14.25 -14.37
CA ALA A 8 4.38 -14.30 -14.16
C ALA A 8 4.04 -14.56 -12.68
N ALA A 9 4.76 -15.47 -12.02
CA ALA A 9 4.58 -15.74 -10.60
C ALA A 9 4.90 -14.50 -9.73
N ALA A 10 6.00 -13.80 -10.02
CA ALA A 10 6.38 -12.58 -9.31
C ALA A 10 5.34 -11.46 -9.46
N ARG A 11 4.80 -11.26 -10.68
CA ARG A 11 3.72 -10.29 -10.90
C ARG A 11 2.45 -10.68 -10.15
N GLU A 12 2.12 -11.97 -10.08
CA GLU A 12 0.97 -12.43 -9.30
C GLU A 12 1.16 -12.18 -7.80
N GLU A 13 2.34 -12.44 -7.25
CA GLU A 13 2.66 -12.10 -5.86
C GLU A 13 2.46 -10.61 -5.59
N ASN A 14 2.93 -9.74 -6.48
CA ASN A 14 2.75 -8.30 -6.37
C ASN A 14 1.25 -7.90 -6.38
N ARG A 15 0.44 -8.51 -7.27
CA ARG A 15 -1.02 -8.27 -7.29
C ARG A 15 -1.70 -8.69 -5.99
N GLN A 16 -1.30 -9.82 -5.41
CA GLN A 16 -1.83 -10.26 -4.11
C GLN A 16 -1.38 -9.33 -2.98
N ALA A 17 -0.15 -8.82 -3.02
CA ALA A 17 0.31 -7.80 -2.10
C ALA A 17 -0.53 -6.51 -2.22
N ALA A 18 -0.84 -6.06 -3.44
CA ALA A 18 -1.70 -4.90 -3.68
C ALA A 18 -3.11 -5.09 -3.12
N ARG A 19 -3.70 -6.27 -3.31
CA ARG A 19 -5.01 -6.63 -2.72
C ARG A 19 -4.98 -6.59 -1.20
N LYS A 20 -3.92 -7.13 -0.58
CA LYS A 20 -3.73 -7.09 0.87
C LYS A 20 -3.65 -5.65 1.40
N ILE A 21 -2.86 -4.79 0.75
CA ILE A 21 -2.75 -3.37 1.13
C ILE A 21 -4.09 -2.64 1.01
N THR A 22 -4.80 -2.86 -0.10
CA THR A 22 -6.15 -2.30 -0.32
C THR A 22 -7.14 -2.75 0.77
N ALA A 23 -7.08 -4.03 1.17
CA ALA A 23 -7.93 -4.54 2.25
C ALA A 23 -7.59 -3.88 3.61
N CYS A 24 -6.30 -3.70 3.92
CA CYS A 24 -5.87 -2.98 5.13
C CYS A 24 -6.41 -1.55 5.16
N TYR A 25 -6.34 -0.83 4.03
CA TYR A 25 -6.89 0.52 3.90
C TYR A 25 -8.41 0.54 4.13
N ARG A 26 -9.16 -0.37 3.48
CA ARG A 26 -10.62 -0.44 3.64
C ARG A 26 -11.03 -0.69 5.09
N VAL A 27 -10.42 -1.69 5.73
CA VAL A 27 -10.67 -2.00 7.14
C VAL A 27 -10.34 -0.80 8.04
N HIS A 28 -9.26 -0.08 7.73
CA HIS A 28 -8.90 1.14 8.45
C HIS A 28 -9.96 2.25 8.32
N CYS A 29 -10.48 2.51 7.11
CA CYS A 29 -11.57 3.47 6.89
C CYS A 29 -12.87 3.08 7.63
N ASP A 30 -13.21 1.80 7.56
CA ASP A 30 -14.34 1.19 8.25
C ASP A 30 -14.26 1.41 9.78
N TRP A 31 -13.06 1.29 10.35
CA TRP A 31 -12.83 1.52 11.77
C TRP A 31 -12.82 2.99 12.16
N ILE A 32 -12.27 3.88 11.34
CA ILE A 32 -12.40 5.33 11.59
C ILE A 32 -13.88 5.72 11.66
N THR A 33 -14.68 5.21 10.72
CA THR A 33 -16.13 5.48 10.68
C THR A 33 -16.81 5.02 11.97
N ARG A 34 -16.58 3.77 12.39
CA ARG A 34 -17.13 3.20 13.63
C ARG A 34 -16.58 3.85 14.91
N ASP A 35 -15.33 4.29 14.93
CA ASP A 35 -14.72 4.96 16.08
C ASP A 35 -15.34 6.35 16.31
N THR A 36 -15.71 7.03 15.23
CA THR A 36 -16.47 8.30 15.30
C THR A 36 -17.83 8.10 15.99
N GLU A 37 -18.43 6.91 15.84
CA GLU A 37 -19.72 6.53 16.43
C GLU A 37 -19.60 6.00 17.88
N HIS A 38 -18.51 5.31 18.21
CA HIS A 38 -18.40 4.52 19.46
C HIS A 38 -17.15 4.77 20.33
N LYS A 39 -16.29 5.76 20.01
CA LYS A 39 -15.16 6.33 20.81
C LYS A 39 -14.11 5.38 21.42
N HIS A 40 -14.11 4.08 21.10
CA HIS A 40 -13.21 3.08 21.71
C HIS A 40 -12.52 2.13 20.71
N TYR A 41 -12.71 2.29 19.41
CA TYR A 41 -12.29 1.32 18.40
C TYR A 41 -10.85 1.50 17.92
N SER A 42 -10.30 2.73 17.93
CA SER A 42 -8.98 3.01 17.35
C SER A 42 -7.80 2.25 17.99
N ARG A 43 -7.90 1.89 19.28
CA ARG A 43 -6.84 1.13 19.98
C ARG A 43 -6.89 -0.37 19.69
N TYR A 44 -8.08 -0.93 19.47
CA TYR A 44 -8.27 -2.36 19.23
C TYR A 44 -8.07 -2.74 17.77
N GLY A 45 -8.48 -1.89 16.83
CA GLY A 45 -8.38 -2.19 15.40
C GLY A 45 -6.95 -2.56 14.96
N ARG A 46 -5.93 -1.80 15.37
CA ARG A 46 -4.55 -2.12 14.99
C ARG A 46 -4.08 -3.49 15.50
N THR A 47 -4.52 -3.87 16.70
CA THR A 47 -4.22 -5.17 17.29
C THR A 47 -4.94 -6.29 16.53
N GLU A 48 -6.23 -6.10 16.25
CA GLU A 48 -7.03 -7.05 15.45
C GLU A 48 -6.45 -7.26 14.05
N MET A 49 -6.01 -6.19 13.37
CA MET A 49 -5.37 -6.29 12.06
C MET A 49 -4.06 -7.06 12.12
N SER A 50 -3.24 -6.81 13.14
CA SER A 50 -1.96 -7.50 13.31
C SER A 50 -2.15 -9.01 13.51
N VAL A 51 -3.15 -9.39 14.32
CA VAL A 51 -3.54 -10.79 14.54
C VAL A 51 -4.06 -11.42 13.25
N ALA A 52 -4.98 -10.77 12.53
CA ALA A 52 -5.55 -11.28 11.29
C ALA A 52 -4.48 -11.49 10.19
N LEU A 53 -3.46 -10.63 10.16
CA LEU A 53 -2.35 -10.70 9.21
C LEU A 53 -1.21 -11.61 9.68
N GLY A 54 -1.25 -12.12 10.91
CA GLY A 54 -0.17 -12.92 11.50
C GLY A 54 1.17 -12.16 11.59
N CYS A 55 1.13 -10.84 11.86
CA CYS A 55 2.32 -9.99 11.93
C CYS A 55 2.29 -9.07 13.16
N SER A 56 3.34 -8.27 13.35
CA SER A 56 3.39 -7.30 14.45
C SER A 56 2.48 -6.10 14.18
N ALA A 57 2.06 -5.41 15.25
CA ALA A 57 1.28 -4.17 15.14
C ALA A 57 2.00 -3.09 14.31
N THR A 58 3.34 -3.02 14.38
CA THR A 58 4.15 -2.11 13.56
C THR A 58 4.08 -2.46 12.07
N VAL A 59 4.10 -3.75 11.72
CA VAL A 59 3.98 -4.18 10.31
C VAL A 59 2.57 -3.91 9.78
N ALA A 60 1.54 -4.19 10.59
CA ALA A 60 0.15 -3.87 10.24
C ALA A 60 -0.05 -2.37 10.01
N GLU A 61 0.48 -1.52 10.91
CA GLU A 61 0.48 -0.07 10.73
C GLU A 61 1.19 0.34 9.44
N ALA A 62 2.37 -0.21 9.15
CA ALA A 62 3.08 0.12 7.91
C ALA A 62 2.26 -0.24 6.66
N TYR A 63 1.50 -1.34 6.68
CA TYR A 63 0.58 -1.67 5.58
C TYR A 63 -0.58 -0.68 5.46
N VAL A 64 -1.16 -0.26 6.58
CA VAL A 64 -2.21 0.78 6.60
C VAL A 64 -1.68 2.09 6.05
N SER A 65 -0.51 2.57 6.51
CA SER A 65 0.07 3.83 6.04
C SER A 65 0.35 3.82 4.53
N VAL A 66 0.86 2.71 3.99
CA VAL A 66 1.00 2.54 2.54
C VAL A 66 -0.36 2.58 1.85
N GLY A 67 -1.36 1.85 2.37
CA GLY A 67 -2.71 1.85 1.82
C GLY A 67 -3.34 3.24 1.79
N VAL A 68 -3.21 4.00 2.88
CA VAL A 68 -3.66 5.41 2.94
C VAL A 68 -2.98 6.23 1.86
N ALA A 69 -1.64 6.22 1.80
CA ALA A 69 -0.90 7.00 0.80
C ALA A 69 -1.32 6.68 -0.65
N LEU A 70 -1.49 5.40 -0.99
CA LEU A 70 -1.92 4.96 -2.32
C LEU A 70 -3.35 5.39 -2.67
N HIS A 71 -4.25 5.38 -1.70
CA HIS A 71 -5.66 5.71 -1.93
C HIS A 71 -5.96 7.21 -1.85
N THR A 72 -5.11 8.02 -1.19
CA THR A 72 -5.37 9.45 -0.99
C THR A 72 -4.43 10.36 -1.78
N ARG A 73 -3.18 9.95 -2.02
CA ARG A 73 -2.15 10.83 -2.60
C ARG A 73 -1.50 10.31 -3.87
N MET A 74 -1.50 8.99 -4.08
CA MET A 74 -0.69 8.34 -5.12
C MET A 74 -1.51 7.35 -5.99
N PRO A 75 -2.52 7.82 -6.74
CA PRO A 75 -3.39 6.97 -7.55
C PRO A 75 -2.69 6.26 -8.72
N LEU A 76 -1.65 6.84 -9.32
CA LEU A 76 -0.89 6.20 -10.41
C LEU A 76 0.01 5.09 -9.88
N LEU A 77 0.66 5.31 -8.74
CA LEU A 77 1.45 4.27 -8.07
C LEU A 77 0.56 3.10 -7.64
N ARG A 78 -0.64 3.40 -7.14
CA ARG A 78 -1.66 2.39 -6.81
C ARG A 78 -1.99 1.54 -8.04
N ALA A 79 -2.31 2.18 -9.17
CA ALA A 79 -2.64 1.47 -10.40
C ALA A 79 -1.49 0.57 -10.88
N ALA A 80 -0.25 1.05 -10.84
CA ALA A 80 0.92 0.26 -11.23
C ALA A 80 1.24 -0.89 -10.26
N PHE A 81 0.88 -0.75 -8.98
CA PHE A 81 1.00 -1.85 -8.02
C PHE A 81 -0.10 -2.91 -8.25
N GLU A 82 -1.33 -2.48 -8.52
CA GLU A 82 -2.47 -3.36 -8.81
C GLU A 82 -2.27 -4.22 -10.08
N THR A 83 -1.48 -3.76 -11.05
CA THR A 83 -1.08 -4.55 -12.23
C THR A 83 0.02 -5.58 -11.93
N GLY A 84 0.71 -5.43 -10.79
CA GLY A 84 1.87 -6.24 -10.41
C GLY A 84 3.19 -5.79 -11.04
N ASP A 85 3.22 -4.63 -11.70
CA ASP A 85 4.42 -4.09 -12.36
C ASP A 85 5.47 -3.60 -11.36
N ILE A 86 5.04 -3.24 -10.16
CA ILE A 86 5.89 -2.74 -9.08
C ILE A 86 5.65 -3.62 -7.86
N ASP A 87 6.74 -4.03 -7.20
CA ASP A 87 6.67 -4.79 -5.96
C ASP A 87 6.39 -3.92 -4.72
N LEU A 88 5.97 -4.56 -3.63
CA LEU A 88 5.67 -3.86 -2.38
C LEU A 88 6.88 -3.11 -1.78
N PRO A 89 8.12 -3.66 -1.77
CA PRO A 89 9.30 -2.93 -1.33
C PRO A 89 9.53 -1.60 -2.07
N ARG A 90 9.36 -1.57 -3.39
CA ARG A 90 9.48 -0.35 -4.20
C ARG A 90 8.34 0.62 -3.93
N VAL A 91 7.10 0.13 -3.84
CA VAL A 91 5.95 0.96 -3.44
C VAL A 91 6.22 1.65 -2.10
N ARG A 92 6.69 0.91 -1.09
CA ARG A 92 7.07 1.48 0.22
C ARG A 92 8.15 2.54 0.12
N THR A 93 9.14 2.33 -0.75
CA THR A 93 10.22 3.29 -1.00
C THR A 93 9.67 4.58 -1.60
N VAL A 94 8.79 4.48 -2.60
CA VAL A 94 8.14 5.64 -3.21
C VAL A 94 7.28 6.38 -2.18
N CYS A 95 6.43 5.67 -1.44
CA CYS A 95 5.61 6.26 -0.39
C CYS A 95 6.47 7.07 0.59
N ARG A 96 7.59 6.50 1.06
CA ARG A 96 8.52 7.17 1.98
C ARG A 96 9.19 8.42 1.38
N ILE A 97 9.57 8.37 0.09
CA ILE A 97 10.21 9.51 -0.58
C ILE A 97 9.22 10.68 -0.71
N LEU A 98 7.99 10.37 -1.09
CA LEU A 98 6.96 11.37 -1.38
C LEU A 98 6.22 11.87 -0.13
N ASP A 99 6.32 11.17 1.01
CA ASP A 99 5.60 11.50 2.24
C ASP A 99 5.85 12.93 2.71
N ASN A 100 7.10 13.40 2.61
CA ASN A 100 7.54 14.74 3.05
C ASN A 100 7.28 15.86 2.02
N LEU A 101 6.69 15.54 0.86
CA LEU A 101 6.38 16.53 -0.17
C LEU A 101 4.93 17.01 -0.02
N SER A 102 4.63 18.21 -0.51
CA SER A 102 3.25 18.69 -0.58
C SER A 102 2.46 17.95 -1.66
N ASP A 103 1.13 17.93 -1.55
CA ASP A 103 0.25 17.26 -2.51
C ASP A 103 0.40 17.83 -3.94
N ASP A 104 0.66 19.13 -4.07
CA ASP A 104 0.95 19.77 -5.35
C ASP A 104 2.22 19.21 -6.00
N ILE A 105 3.27 18.97 -5.20
CA ILE A 105 4.52 18.38 -5.70
C ILE A 105 4.28 16.92 -6.05
N VAL A 106 3.62 16.15 -5.18
CA VAL A 106 3.30 14.73 -5.43
C VAL A 106 2.54 14.58 -6.74
N THR A 107 1.50 15.39 -6.95
CA THR A 107 0.69 15.38 -8.18
C THR A 107 1.54 15.62 -9.44
N ARG A 108 2.56 16.48 -9.36
CA ARG A 108 3.44 16.79 -10.49
C ARG A 108 4.46 15.70 -10.78
N VAL A 109 4.97 15.00 -9.76
CA VAL A 109 6.10 14.07 -9.91
C VAL A 109 5.69 12.60 -9.91
N GLU A 110 4.46 12.27 -9.54
CA GLU A 110 4.03 10.88 -9.35
C GLU A 110 4.28 10.02 -10.60
N ALA A 111 3.91 10.51 -11.78
CA ALA A 111 4.08 9.78 -13.04
C ALA A 111 5.55 9.44 -13.32
N GLU A 112 6.47 10.39 -13.12
CA GLU A 112 7.91 10.18 -13.33
C GLU A 112 8.48 9.17 -12.34
N VAL A 113 8.02 9.22 -11.08
CA VAL A 113 8.45 8.31 -10.03
C VAL A 113 7.94 6.89 -10.27
N VAL A 114 6.69 6.73 -10.74
CA VAL A 114 6.13 5.43 -11.14
C VAL A 114 6.93 4.82 -12.29
N GLU A 115 7.25 5.61 -13.31
CA GLU A 115 8.07 5.15 -14.43
C GLU A 115 9.49 4.79 -14.00
N ALA A 116 10.08 5.55 -13.08
CA ALA A 116 11.37 5.18 -12.48
C ALA A 116 11.29 3.85 -11.72
N ALA A 117 10.24 3.64 -10.92
CA ALA A 117 10.05 2.42 -10.14
C ALA A 117 9.83 1.17 -11.02
N ARG A 118 9.21 1.31 -12.20
CA ARG A 118 9.06 0.23 -13.19
C ARG A 118 10.38 -0.22 -13.79
N ARG A 119 11.25 0.73 -14.16
CA ARG A 119 12.52 0.48 -14.86
C ARG A 119 13.58 -0.22 -14.01
N SER A 120 13.47 -0.15 -12.69
CA SER A 120 14.43 -0.80 -11.78
C SER A 120 14.13 -2.29 -11.53
N SER A 121 13.25 -2.92 -12.32
CA SER A 121 12.82 -4.33 -12.24
C SER A 121 13.80 -5.32 -12.82
#